data_AF-A0A8C3JMN7-F1
#
_entry.id   AF-A0A8C3JMN7-F1
#
_cell.length_a   1.000
_cell.length_b   1.000
_cell.length_c   1.000
_cell.angle_alpha   90.00
_cell.angle_beta   90.00
_cell.angle_gamma   90.00
#
_symmetry.space_group_name_H-M   'P 1'
#
loop_
_entity.id
_entity.type
_entity.pdbx_description
1 polymer ?
#
loop_
_entity_poly.entity_id
_entity_poly.type
_entity_poly.pdbx_seq_one_letter_code
_entity_poly.pdbx_strand_id
1 'polypeptide(L)'
;THERMQTENKISPYYRTKLRGLYTTAKADAEAECNILRKALDKIAEIKSLLEERRIAAKIAGIYSEAEPPRKTMRRGVLMTLLQQSAMTLPLWIGKPGEKPPPLCGAVPAAGDYVARPGDKVAARVKALEGDEQWILAEVVSYSHAANK
;
A
#
# COMPACT_ATOMS: atom_id res chain seq x y z
N THR A 1 33.79 -20.08 13.29
CA THR A 1 34.06 -19.17 14.43
C THR A 1 33.13 -19.45 15.61
N HIS A 2 31.82 -19.55 15.37
CA HIS A 2 30.84 -19.91 16.41
C HIS A 2 31.11 -21.27 17.08
N GLU A 3 31.45 -22.31 16.32
CA GLU A 3 31.77 -23.65 16.87
C GLU A 3 33.00 -23.66 17.79
N ARG A 4 34.04 -22.88 17.48
CA ARG A 4 35.25 -22.77 18.33
C ARG A 4 35.01 -22.00 19.63
N MET A 5 33.92 -21.24 19.73
CA MET A 5 33.55 -20.50 20.94
C MET A 5 32.64 -21.32 21.86
N GLN A 6 31.95 -22.34 21.35
CA GLN A 6 31.16 -23.27 22.18
C GLN A 6 32.06 -24.18 23.04
N THR A 7 33.31 -24.39 22.61
CA THR A 7 34.28 -25.23 23.32
C THR A 7 35.04 -24.49 24.44
N GLU A 8 34.94 -23.15 24.53
CA GLU A 8 35.60 -22.35 25.58
C GLU A 8 34.61 -21.90 26.66
N ASN A 9 34.87 -22.24 27.93
CA ASN A 9 34.04 -21.85 29.09
C ASN A 9 33.91 -20.33 29.31
N LYS A 10 34.81 -19.51 28.75
CA LYS A 10 34.79 -18.04 28.85
C LYS A 10 35.22 -17.41 27.52
N ILE A 11 34.43 -16.47 27.03
CA ILE A 11 34.71 -15.72 25.80
C ILE A 11 35.92 -14.81 26.02
N SER A 12 37.02 -15.09 25.31
CA SER A 12 38.21 -14.23 25.31
C SER A 12 37.90 -12.80 24.80
N PRO A 13 38.58 -11.75 25.31
CA PRO A 13 38.44 -10.38 24.81
C PRO A 13 38.59 -10.26 23.28
N TYR A 14 39.48 -11.06 22.69
CA TYR A 14 39.64 -11.13 21.23
C TYR A 14 38.35 -11.58 20.53
N TYR A 15 37.77 -12.67 21.01
CA TYR A 15 36.52 -13.20 20.45
C TYR A 15 35.34 -12.26 20.68
N ARG A 16 35.31 -11.53 21.80
CA ARG A 16 34.29 -10.49 22.05
C ARG A 16 34.35 -9.36 21.02
N THR A 17 35.54 -8.85 20.74
CA THR A 17 35.74 -7.79 19.72
C THR A 17 35.41 -8.30 18.33
N LYS A 18 35.86 -9.52 17.98
CA LYS A 18 35.56 -10.13 16.68
C LYS A 18 34.06 -10.34 16.48
N LEU A 19 33.35 -10.84 17.49
CA LEU A 19 31.89 -11.00 17.44
C LEU A 19 31.18 -9.66 17.24
N ARG A 20 31.56 -8.62 18.00
CA ARG A 20 31.00 -7.28 17.80
C ARG A 20 31.20 -6.78 16.38
N GLY A 21 32.39 -6.96 15.81
CA GLY A 21 32.65 -6.62 14.41
C GLY A 21 31.72 -7.35 13.45
N LEU A 22 31.61 -8.69 13.59
CA LEU A 22 30.72 -9.51 12.75
C LEU A 22 29.26 -9.06 12.84
N TYR A 23 28.74 -8.79 14.04
CA TYR A 23 27.37 -8.30 14.21
C TYR A 23 27.15 -6.90 13.65
N THR A 24 28.14 -6.00 13.79
CA THR A 24 28.05 -4.66 13.21
C THR A 24 28.00 -4.72 11.68
N THR A 25 28.85 -5.54 11.06
CA THR A 25 28.83 -5.74 9.61
C THR A 25 27.53 -6.40 9.16
N ALA A 26 27.11 -7.49 9.79
CA ALA A 26 25.87 -8.18 9.45
C ALA A 26 24.63 -7.27 9.58
N LYS A 27 24.61 -6.40 10.59
CA LYS A 27 23.56 -5.39 10.76
C LYS A 27 23.58 -4.37 9.62
N ALA A 28 24.76 -3.84 9.28
CA ALA A 28 24.91 -2.88 8.18
C ALA A 28 24.49 -3.48 6.83
N ASP A 29 24.87 -4.74 6.57
CA ASP A 29 24.49 -5.46 5.35
C ASP A 29 22.96 -5.65 5.28
N ALA A 30 22.34 -6.09 6.39
CA ALA A 30 20.89 -6.25 6.46
C ALA A 30 20.13 -4.92 6.28
N GLU A 31 20.66 -3.82 6.82
CA GLU A 31 20.11 -2.47 6.62
C GLU A 31 20.21 -2.03 5.15
N ALA A 32 21.34 -2.33 4.49
CA ALA A 32 21.54 -2.04 3.07
C ALA A 32 20.58 -2.84 2.17
N GLU A 33 20.45 -4.15 2.40
CA GLU A 33 19.50 -5.00 1.69
C GLU A 33 18.06 -4.52 1.87
N CYS A 34 17.66 -4.22 3.11
CA CYS A 34 16.34 -3.70 3.42
C CYS A 34 16.05 -2.39 2.68
N ASN A 35 17.04 -1.49 2.57
CA ASN A 35 16.90 -0.24 1.83
C ASN A 35 16.72 -0.46 0.32
N ILE A 36 17.40 -1.45 -0.26
CA ILE A 36 17.22 -1.80 -1.68
C ILE A 36 15.81 -2.36 -1.93
N LEU A 37 15.33 -3.27 -1.07
CA LEU A 37 13.99 -3.83 -1.16
C LEU A 37 12.90 -2.75 -1.05
N ARG A 38 13.06 -1.78 -0.14
CA ARG A 38 12.15 -0.64 -0.03
C ARG A 38 12.10 0.18 -1.31
N LYS A 39 13.26 0.52 -1.90
CA LYS A 39 13.32 1.25 -3.18
C LYS A 39 12.64 0.49 -4.32
N ALA A 40 12.78 -0.85 -4.35
CA ALA A 40 12.09 -1.67 -5.35
C ALA A 40 10.56 -1.65 -5.16
N LEU A 41 10.09 -1.68 -3.92
CA LEU A 41 8.66 -1.53 -3.60
C LEU A 41 8.13 -0.16 -4.02
N ASP A 42 8.90 0.92 -3.80
CA ASP A 42 8.54 2.27 -4.25
C ASP A 42 8.36 2.31 -5.77
N LYS A 43 9.25 1.65 -6.52
CA LYS A 43 9.11 1.53 -7.99
C LYS A 43 7.88 0.74 -8.42
N ILE A 44 7.52 -0.33 -7.70
CA ILE A 44 6.27 -1.07 -7.98
C ILE A 44 5.05 -0.17 -7.71
N ALA A 45 5.06 0.61 -6.62
CA ALA A 45 3.99 1.54 -6.30
C ALA A 45 3.85 2.63 -7.38
N GLU A 46 4.97 3.18 -7.85
CA GLU A 46 5.01 4.16 -8.95
C GLU A 46 4.40 3.59 -10.24
N ILE A 47 4.80 2.37 -10.65
CA ILE A 47 4.24 1.71 -11.84
C ILE A 47 2.72 1.51 -11.69
N LYS A 48 2.26 1.06 -10.52
CA LYS A 48 0.82 0.88 -10.25
C LYS A 48 0.07 2.22 -10.35
N SER A 49 0.63 3.30 -9.82
CA SER A 49 0.04 4.65 -9.92
C SER A 49 -0.10 5.07 -11.37
N LEU A 50 0.95 4.92 -12.18
CA LEU A 50 0.95 5.30 -13.59
C LEU A 50 -0.07 4.50 -14.42
N LEU A 51 -0.25 3.21 -14.14
CA LEU A 51 -1.26 2.39 -14.80
C LEU A 51 -2.68 2.85 -14.44
N GLU A 52 -2.90 3.18 -13.17
CA GLU A 52 -4.20 3.67 -12.69
C GLU A 52 -4.53 5.07 -13.23
N GLU A 53 -3.56 5.98 -13.26
CA GLU A 53 -3.69 7.31 -13.89
C GLU A 53 -4.08 7.20 -15.36
N ARG A 54 -3.43 6.30 -16.12
CA ARG A 54 -3.80 6.03 -17.52
C ARG A 54 -5.23 5.49 -17.64
N ARG A 55 -5.64 4.58 -16.74
CA ARG A 55 -7.01 4.03 -16.70
C ARG A 55 -8.04 5.14 -16.47
N ILE A 56 -7.77 6.03 -15.52
CA ILE A 56 -8.65 7.16 -15.19
C ILE A 56 -8.71 8.14 -16.36
N ALA A 57 -7.56 8.51 -16.95
CA ALA A 57 -7.51 9.42 -18.09
C ALA A 57 -8.30 8.90 -19.30
N ALA A 58 -8.19 7.61 -19.62
CA ALA A 58 -8.97 6.97 -20.68
C ALA A 58 -10.48 7.04 -20.39
N LYS A 59 -10.89 6.78 -19.14
CA LYS A 59 -12.30 6.88 -18.71
C LYS A 59 -12.85 8.31 -18.84
N ILE A 60 -12.06 9.32 -18.48
CA ILE A 60 -12.45 10.74 -18.56
C ILE A 60 -12.54 11.20 -20.02
N ALA A 61 -11.60 10.80 -20.86
CA ALA A 61 -11.55 11.21 -22.27
C ALA A 61 -12.70 10.64 -23.12
N GLY A 62 -13.56 9.79 -22.56
CA GLY A 62 -14.61 9.09 -23.31
C GLY A 62 -14.05 8.11 -24.34
N ILE A 63 -12.72 7.90 -24.35
CA ILE A 63 -12.03 6.91 -25.17
C ILE A 63 -12.23 5.56 -24.47
N TYR A 64 -13.46 5.07 -24.50
CA TYR A 64 -13.65 3.63 -24.48
C TYR A 64 -12.94 3.12 -25.73
N SER A 65 -11.89 2.32 -25.55
CA SER A 65 -11.45 1.47 -26.65
C SER A 65 -12.69 0.71 -27.12
N GLU A 66 -13.08 0.83 -28.40
CA GLU A 66 -14.17 0.02 -28.99
C GLU A 66 -13.93 -1.50 -28.80
N ALA A 67 -12.71 -1.91 -28.41
CA ALA A 67 -12.40 -3.28 -28.02
C ALA A 67 -12.95 -3.69 -26.63
N GLU A 68 -13.36 -2.74 -25.79
CA GLU A 68 -14.07 -3.02 -24.54
C GLU A 68 -15.43 -2.27 -24.51
N PRO A 69 -16.55 -2.97 -24.77
CA PRO A 69 -17.87 -2.35 -24.66
C PRO A 69 -18.07 -1.80 -23.24
N PRO A 70 -18.90 -0.76 -23.05
CA PRO A 70 -19.24 -0.26 -21.72
C PRO A 70 -19.61 -1.47 -20.88
N ARG A 71 -18.85 -1.76 -19.81
CA ARG A 71 -18.99 -3.03 -19.09
C ARG A 71 -20.46 -3.20 -18.76
N LYS A 72 -21.12 -4.09 -19.51
CA LYS A 72 -22.40 -4.71 -19.16
C LYS A 72 -22.25 -5.02 -17.68
N THR A 73 -23.25 -4.62 -16.88
CA THR A 73 -23.34 -4.87 -15.44
C THR A 73 -22.44 -6.04 -15.03
N MET A 74 -21.27 -5.72 -14.46
CA MET A 74 -20.27 -6.73 -14.14
C MET A 74 -20.95 -7.80 -13.29
N ARG A 75 -20.91 -9.06 -13.73
CA ARG A 75 -21.54 -10.14 -12.96
C ARG A 75 -20.97 -10.10 -11.54
N ARG A 76 -21.86 -10.18 -10.54
CA ARG A 76 -21.50 -10.11 -9.12
C ARG A 76 -20.29 -10.98 -8.76
N GLY A 77 -20.22 -12.20 -9.29
CA GLY A 77 -19.08 -13.10 -9.07
C GLY A 77 -17.74 -12.52 -9.52
N VAL A 78 -17.67 -11.98 -10.74
CA VAL A 78 -16.46 -11.35 -11.28
C VAL A 78 -16.08 -10.12 -10.46
N LEU A 79 -17.06 -9.30 -10.07
CA LEU A 79 -16.83 -8.14 -9.22
C LEU A 79 -16.24 -8.55 -7.87
N MET A 80 -16.82 -9.56 -7.21
CA MET A 80 -16.33 -10.05 -5.93
C MET A 80 -14.90 -10.60 -6.03
N THR A 81 -14.56 -11.31 -7.11
CA THR A 81 -13.18 -11.76 -7.35
C THR A 81 -12.23 -10.58 -7.49
N LEU A 82 -12.61 -9.53 -8.24
CA LEU A 82 -11.79 -8.33 -8.40
C LEU A 82 -11.59 -7.60 -7.07
N LEU A 83 -12.64 -7.48 -6.24
CA LEU A 83 -12.56 -6.86 -4.92
C LEU A 83 -11.65 -7.65 -3.98
N GLN A 84 -11.76 -8.99 -4.00
CA GLN A 84 -10.89 -9.86 -3.22
C GLN A 84 -9.41 -9.72 -3.65
N GLN A 85 -9.14 -9.71 -4.95
CA GLN A 85 -7.79 -9.48 -5.48
C GLN A 85 -7.25 -8.09 -5.12
N SER A 86 -8.10 -7.06 -5.18
CA SER A 86 -7.73 -5.71 -4.76
C SER A 86 -7.36 -5.67 -3.27
N ALA A 87 -8.10 -6.36 -2.41
CA ALA A 87 -7.80 -6.44 -0.98
C ALA A 87 -6.48 -7.19 -0.71
N MET A 88 -6.25 -8.31 -1.41
CA MET A 88 -5.01 -9.11 -1.26
C MET A 88 -3.75 -8.40 -1.76
N THR A 89 -3.89 -7.39 -2.62
CA THR A 89 -2.77 -6.66 -3.21
C THR A 89 -2.50 -5.30 -2.54
N LEU A 90 -3.22 -4.98 -1.46
CA LEU A 90 -2.92 -3.81 -0.63
C LEU A 90 -1.50 -3.94 -0.05
N PRO A 91 -0.65 -2.91 -0.21
CA PRO A 91 0.72 -2.97 0.27
C PRO A 91 0.74 -2.99 1.81
N LEU A 92 1.60 -3.84 2.37
CA LEU A 92 1.87 -3.83 3.80
C LEU A 92 2.70 -2.59 4.15
N TRP A 93 2.29 -1.87 5.18
CA TRP A 93 3.10 -0.80 5.76
C TRP A 93 4.29 -1.38 6.54
N ILE A 94 5.50 -0.94 6.21
CA ILE A 94 6.75 -1.37 6.87
C ILE A 94 7.50 -0.14 7.39
N GLY A 95 7.14 0.30 8.60
CA GLY A 95 7.79 1.43 9.28
C GLY A 95 9.17 1.10 9.84
N LYS A 96 9.93 2.14 10.21
CA LYS A 96 11.18 2.01 10.98
C LYS A 96 10.90 2.00 12.48
N PRO A 97 11.87 1.56 13.32
CA PRO A 97 11.73 1.63 14.77
C PRO A 97 11.37 3.06 15.24
N GLY A 98 10.31 3.19 16.02
CA GLY A 98 9.82 4.46 16.56
C GLY A 98 8.89 5.26 15.64
N GLU A 99 8.70 4.84 14.38
CA GLU A 99 7.74 5.48 13.47
C GLU A 99 6.31 5.02 13.77
N LYS A 100 5.37 5.97 13.76
CA LYS A 100 3.94 5.67 13.83
C LYS A 100 3.41 5.33 12.42
N PRO A 101 2.42 4.44 12.31
CA PRO A 101 1.76 4.20 11.03
C PRO A 101 1.12 5.52 10.52
N PRO A 102 1.24 5.80 9.20
CA PRO A 102 0.71 7.03 8.63
C PRO A 102 -0.82 7.00 8.54
N PRO A 103 -1.48 8.16 8.30
CA PRO A 103 -2.90 8.22 7.97
C PRO A 103 -3.28 7.22 6.87
N LEU A 104 -4.48 6.63 6.98
CA LEU A 104 -5.02 5.61 6.06
C LEU A 104 -4.29 4.25 6.11
N CYS A 105 -3.27 4.09 6.96
CA CYS A 105 -2.69 2.78 7.22
C CYS A 105 -3.58 1.97 8.16
N GLY A 106 -4.30 0.97 7.62
CA GLY A 106 -5.15 0.10 8.41
C GLY A 106 -6.28 0.87 9.10
N ALA A 107 -6.30 0.87 10.43
CA ALA A 107 -7.31 1.58 11.22
C ALA A 107 -6.94 3.04 11.53
N VAL A 108 -5.78 3.53 11.10
CA VAL A 108 -5.37 4.93 11.34
C VAL A 108 -6.26 5.86 10.49
N PRO A 109 -6.95 6.84 11.10
CA PRO A 109 -7.86 7.71 10.36
C PRO A 109 -7.12 8.58 9.35
N ALA A 110 -7.88 9.11 8.39
CA ALA A 110 -7.40 10.16 7.50
C ALA A 110 -7.03 11.43 8.30
N ALA A 111 -6.16 12.26 7.73
CA ALA A 111 -5.98 13.62 8.24
C ALA A 111 -7.29 14.43 8.07
N GLY A 112 -7.51 15.45 8.91
CA GLY A 112 -8.77 16.22 8.90
C GLY A 112 -9.01 17.03 7.63
N ASP A 113 -7.94 17.34 6.90
CA ASP A 113 -7.91 18.07 5.62
C ASP A 113 -7.67 17.15 4.41
N TYR A 114 -7.72 15.84 4.61
CA TYR A 114 -7.48 14.87 3.55
C TYR A 114 -8.59 14.91 2.50
N VAL A 115 -8.19 15.04 1.23
CA VAL A 115 -9.05 14.91 0.05
C VAL A 115 -8.61 13.69 -0.75
N ALA A 116 -9.53 12.74 -0.94
CA ALA A 116 -9.29 11.55 -1.75
C ALA A 116 -9.09 11.93 -3.24
N ARG A 117 -8.21 11.20 -3.92
CA ARG A 117 -7.89 11.45 -5.33
C ARG A 117 -8.86 10.70 -6.24
N PRO A 118 -9.06 11.16 -7.49
CA PRO A 118 -9.75 10.37 -8.49
C PRO A 118 -9.19 8.95 -8.57
N GLY A 119 -10.07 7.94 -8.61
CA GLY A 119 -9.71 6.52 -8.62
C GLY A 119 -9.66 5.86 -7.23
N ASP A 120 -9.51 6.64 -6.15
CA ASP A 120 -9.49 6.10 -4.80
C ASP A 120 -10.82 5.40 -4.47
N LYS A 121 -10.73 4.27 -3.78
CA LYS A 121 -11.88 3.47 -3.38
C LYS A 121 -12.35 3.92 -2.00
N VAL A 122 -13.64 4.24 -1.89
CA VAL A 122 -14.22 4.87 -0.69
C VAL A 122 -15.52 4.20 -0.28
N ALA A 123 -15.85 4.30 1.00
CA ALA A 123 -17.21 4.10 1.47
C ALA A 123 -17.97 5.42 1.28
N ALA A 124 -19.01 5.42 0.46
CA ALA A 124 -19.87 6.58 0.22
C ALA A 124 -21.25 6.34 0.83
N ARG A 125 -21.73 7.27 1.67
CA ARG A 125 -23.09 7.22 2.21
C ARG A 125 -24.05 7.82 1.19
N VAL A 126 -24.94 7.01 0.64
CA VAL A 126 -25.92 7.43 -0.37
C VAL A 126 -27.34 7.34 0.21
N LYS A 127 -28.21 8.25 -0.22
CA LYS A 127 -29.63 8.24 0.12
C LYS A 127 -30.39 7.47 -0.95
N ALA A 128 -31.05 6.38 -0.56
CA ALA A 128 -31.95 5.62 -1.41
C ALA A 128 -33.24 6.42 -1.70
N LEU A 129 -33.97 6.00 -2.74
CA LEU A 129 -35.21 6.66 -3.19
C LEU A 129 -36.27 6.73 -2.08
N GLU A 130 -36.30 5.73 -1.19
CA GLU A 130 -37.25 5.63 -0.06
C GLU A 130 -36.78 6.37 1.20
N GLY A 131 -35.63 7.05 1.14
CA GLY A 131 -35.11 7.86 2.24
C GLY A 131 -34.07 7.16 3.11
N ASP A 132 -33.92 5.84 2.99
CA ASP A 132 -32.92 5.06 3.71
C ASP A 132 -31.49 5.40 3.28
N GLU A 133 -30.56 5.39 4.22
CA GLU A 133 -29.15 5.64 3.96
C GLU A 133 -28.37 4.34 3.92
N GLN A 134 -27.53 4.18 2.89
CA GLN A 134 -26.70 3.01 2.71
C GLN A 134 -25.25 3.40 2.42
N TRP A 135 -24.31 2.73 3.07
CA TRP A 135 -22.90 2.81 2.68
C TRP A 135 -22.64 1.87 1.52
N ILE A 136 -22.09 2.41 0.43
CA ILE A 136 -21.69 1.65 -0.76
C ILE A 136 -20.19 1.78 -0.99
N LEU A 137 -19.60 0.76 -1.62
CA LEU A 137 -18.25 0.87 -2.18
C LEU A 137 -18.31 1.69 -3.48
N ALA A 138 -17.57 2.79 -3.53
CA ALA A 138 -17.51 3.69 -4.66
C ALA A 138 -16.06 4.02 -5.06
N GLU A 139 -15.92 4.64 -6.22
CA GLU A 139 -14.67 5.17 -6.74
C GLU A 139 -14.80 6.69 -6.90
N VAL A 140 -13.84 7.45 -6.36
CA VAL A 140 -13.83 8.91 -6.47
C VAL A 140 -13.63 9.32 -7.93
N VAL A 141 -14.39 10.31 -8.39
CA VAL A 141 -14.28 10.86 -9.76
C VAL A 141 -13.62 12.22 -9.73
N SER A 142 -14.09 13.10 -8.87
CA SER A 142 -13.59 14.46 -8.71
C SER A 142 -13.95 14.98 -7.32
N TYR A 143 -13.32 16.08 -6.93
CA TYR A 143 -13.63 16.84 -5.73
C TYR A 143 -13.56 18.33 -6.03
N SER A 144 -14.53 19.09 -5.53
CA SER A 144 -14.67 20.54 -5.66
C SER A 144 -14.50 21.19 -4.29
N HIS A 145 -13.40 21.91 -4.12
CA HIS A 145 -13.13 22.69 -2.91
C HIS A 145 -14.18 23.78 -2.65
N ALA A 146 -14.79 24.32 -3.71
CA ALA A 146 -15.82 25.36 -3.60
C ALA A 146 -17.11 24.84 -2.94
N ALA A 147 -17.43 23.57 -3.15
CA ALA A 147 -18.66 22.94 -2.63
C ALA A 147 -18.40 21.94 -1.49
N ASN A 148 -17.13 21.57 -1.25
CA ASN A 148 -16.73 20.46 -0.39
C ASN A 148 -17.43 19.14 -0.80
N LYS A 149 -17.39 18.81 -2.10
CA LYS A 149 -18.06 17.65 -2.71
C LYS A 149 -17.21 16.97 -3.75
#